data_AF-A0AAE1PGM3-F1
#
_entry.id   AF-A0AAE1PGM3-F1
#
_cell.length_a   1.000
_cell.length_b   1.000
_cell.length_c   1.000
_cell.angle_alpha   90.00
_cell.angle_beta   90.00
_cell.angle_gamma   90.00
#
_symmetry.space_group_name_H-M   'P 1'
#
loop_
_entity.id
_entity.type
_entity.pdbx_description
1 polymer ?
#
loop_
_entity_poly.entity_id
_entity_poly.type
_entity_poly.pdbx_seq_one_letter_code
_entity_poly.pdbx_strand_id
1 'polypeptide(L)'
;MVEIVENVSSKVCGGREKEEEKEEEEEEEKEKEKEKEEEEEEEEEEEEEEEEEKEKEKEEEEEEEEEKEEEEEEEEEEEEEEEKEEECVVSTDGLCCGLHHPADPDAGPKNFTFDGAYFTDSTTEGIYNDVAFPLVESVLEGYNGTVFAYGQTGCGKSFTMQGVTDPPTQRGIIPRSFEHIFEVIQTTENMKFLVLASYLEIYNEEIRDLLGTDVKKKLDLKEHPDKGVYVQGLSQHPVHNTSECEELMERGWKNRSTGATLMNADSSRSHSIFTITLEMLETAGESDAIRSGKLNLVDLAGSERQAKTGATGDRLKEATKINLSLSALGNVISALVDGKSKHIPYRDSKLTRLLQDSLGGNTKTLMVACLSPADNNYDETLSTLRYANRAKNIKNKPKINEDPKDAMLREYQEEIRKLKEMLDNKGPQETSE
;
A
#
# COMPACT_ATOMS: atom_id res chain seq x y z
N MET A 1 14.80 -54.24 -73.69
CA MET A 1 14.13 -55.52 -74.03
C MET A 1 12.64 -55.24 -73.86
N VAL A 2 11.79 -55.10 -74.89
CA VAL A 2 11.44 -56.09 -75.94
C VAL A 2 11.12 -57.42 -75.25
N GLU A 3 9.94 -58.03 -75.25
CA GLU A 3 8.83 -58.22 -76.20
C GLU A 3 7.66 -58.82 -75.38
N ILE A 4 6.39 -58.56 -75.69
CA ILE A 4 5.42 -59.46 -76.38
C ILE A 4 5.38 -60.91 -75.86
N VAL A 5 4.16 -61.45 -75.63
CA VAL A 5 3.60 -62.67 -76.27
C VAL A 5 2.29 -63.12 -75.58
N GLU A 6 1.20 -63.13 -76.37
CA GLU A 6 0.10 -64.13 -76.56
C GLU A 6 -0.51 -64.91 -75.36
N ASN A 7 -1.71 -65.51 -75.36
CA ASN A 7 -2.74 -65.81 -76.36
C ASN A 7 -4.06 -66.28 -75.68
N VAL A 8 -5.17 -66.11 -76.40
CA VAL A 8 -6.29 -67.07 -76.62
C VAL A 8 -7.41 -67.32 -75.58
N SER A 9 -8.60 -66.90 -76.02
CA SER A 9 -9.95 -67.52 -76.00
C SER A 9 -10.79 -67.72 -74.74
N SER A 10 -11.85 -66.90 -74.70
CA SER A 10 -13.28 -67.23 -74.88
C SER A 10 -13.89 -68.43 -74.15
N LYS A 11 -14.78 -68.14 -73.18
CA LYS A 11 -16.25 -68.20 -73.38
C LYS A 11 -17.04 -67.85 -72.10
N VAL A 12 -18.05 -66.99 -72.30
CA VAL A 12 -19.37 -66.95 -71.66
C VAL A 12 -19.47 -66.31 -70.27
N CYS A 13 -20.01 -65.09 -70.21
CA CYS A 13 -21.36 -64.84 -69.68
C CYS A 13 -21.71 -63.34 -69.83
N GLY A 14 -22.45 -62.99 -70.87
CA GLY A 14 -23.16 -61.72 -70.95
C GLY A 14 -24.33 -61.75 -69.97
N GLY A 15 -24.43 -60.73 -69.13
CA GLY A 15 -25.47 -60.60 -68.12
C GLY A 15 -25.16 -59.62 -66.98
N ARG A 16 -23.91 -59.16 -66.83
CA ARG A 16 -23.49 -58.27 -65.72
C ARG A 16 -23.24 -56.81 -66.10
N GLU A 17 -22.95 -56.52 -67.36
CA GLU A 17 -22.55 -55.16 -67.81
C GLU A 17 -23.69 -54.11 -67.79
N LYS A 18 -24.96 -54.50 -67.63
CA LYS A 18 -26.09 -53.55 -67.57
C LYS A 18 -26.56 -53.16 -66.16
N GLU A 19 -26.11 -53.87 -65.13
CA GLU A 19 -26.35 -53.46 -63.73
C GLU A 19 -25.21 -52.57 -63.24
N GLU A 20 -23.96 -52.82 -63.65
CA GLU A 20 -22.80 -52.00 -63.26
C GLU A 20 -22.84 -50.57 -63.83
N GLU A 21 -23.21 -50.36 -65.12
CA GLU A 21 -23.34 -49.00 -65.70
C GLU A 21 -24.43 -48.16 -65.02
N LYS A 22 -25.43 -48.80 -64.41
CA LYS A 22 -26.56 -48.11 -63.78
C LYS A 22 -26.31 -47.74 -62.33
N GLU A 23 -25.47 -48.52 -61.63
CA GLU A 23 -24.96 -48.16 -60.30
C GLU A 23 -23.93 -47.03 -60.39
N GLU A 24 -23.06 -47.01 -61.42
CA GLU A 24 -22.09 -45.92 -61.62
C GLU A 24 -22.78 -44.57 -61.92
N GLU A 25 -23.84 -44.53 -62.73
CA GLU A 25 -24.60 -43.27 -62.96
C GLU A 25 -25.32 -42.77 -61.68
N GLU A 26 -25.86 -43.66 -60.84
CA GLU A 26 -26.49 -43.27 -59.57
C GLU A 26 -25.48 -42.81 -58.50
N GLU A 27 -24.24 -43.33 -58.51
CA GLU A 27 -23.18 -42.84 -57.62
C GLU A 27 -22.68 -41.46 -58.06
N GLU A 28 -22.50 -41.24 -59.37
CA GLU A 28 -22.03 -39.95 -59.89
C GLU A 28 -23.05 -38.81 -59.72
N GLU A 29 -24.35 -39.14 -59.71
CA GLU A 29 -25.42 -38.16 -59.43
C GLU A 29 -25.48 -37.80 -57.94
N LYS A 30 -25.22 -38.75 -57.04
CA LYS A 30 -25.14 -38.52 -55.59
C LYS A 30 -23.89 -37.74 -55.17
N GLU A 31 -22.74 -37.96 -55.82
CA GLU A 31 -21.55 -37.15 -55.56
C GLU A 31 -21.78 -35.68 -55.95
N LYS A 32 -22.45 -35.42 -57.08
CA LYS A 32 -22.77 -34.05 -57.52
C LYS A 32 -23.80 -33.36 -56.62
N GLU A 33 -24.79 -34.07 -56.10
CA GLU A 33 -25.71 -33.51 -55.09
C GLU A 33 -24.96 -33.16 -53.80
N LYS A 34 -24.02 -34.00 -53.38
CA LYS A 34 -23.25 -33.80 -52.15
C LYS A 34 -22.24 -32.65 -52.25
N GLU A 35 -21.54 -32.51 -53.38
CA GLU A 35 -20.68 -31.35 -53.63
C GLU A 35 -21.47 -30.05 -53.65
N LYS A 36 -22.73 -30.09 -54.13
CA LYS A 36 -23.59 -28.90 -54.18
C LYS A 36 -24.16 -28.52 -52.81
N GLU A 37 -24.44 -29.49 -51.94
CA GLU A 37 -24.78 -29.23 -50.53
C GLU A 37 -23.58 -28.67 -49.76
N GLU A 38 -22.36 -29.17 -50.02
CA GLU A 38 -21.14 -28.65 -49.37
C GLU A 38 -20.81 -27.20 -49.82
N GLU A 39 -21.00 -26.84 -51.09
CA GLU A 39 -20.86 -25.44 -51.56
C GLU A 39 -21.94 -24.51 -50.96
N GLU A 40 -23.19 -24.98 -50.79
CA GLU A 40 -24.25 -24.18 -50.18
C GLU A 40 -24.02 -23.97 -48.66
N GLU A 41 -23.42 -24.93 -47.95
CA GLU A 41 -23.02 -24.76 -46.53
C GLU A 41 -21.83 -23.79 -46.37
N GLU A 42 -20.83 -23.82 -47.26
CA GLU A 42 -19.69 -22.88 -47.21
C GLU A 42 -20.14 -21.42 -47.48
N GLU A 43 -21.09 -21.19 -48.40
CA GLU A 43 -21.65 -19.85 -48.64
C GLU A 43 -22.44 -19.32 -47.43
N GLU A 44 -23.18 -20.19 -46.71
CA GLU A 44 -23.90 -19.78 -45.49
C GLU A 44 -22.93 -19.44 -44.33
N GLU A 45 -21.82 -20.17 -44.16
CA GLU A 45 -20.80 -19.85 -43.15
C GLU A 45 -20.07 -18.52 -43.44
N GLU A 46 -19.76 -18.22 -44.71
CA GLU A 46 -19.15 -16.93 -45.09
C GLU A 46 -20.10 -15.74 -44.85
N GLU A 47 -21.41 -15.90 -45.08
CA GLU A 47 -22.41 -14.87 -44.77
C GLU A 47 -22.55 -14.62 -43.26
N GLU A 48 -22.51 -15.66 -42.42
CA GLU A 48 -22.54 -15.52 -40.95
C GLU A 48 -21.28 -14.82 -40.41
N GLU A 49 -20.08 -15.14 -40.93
CA GLU A 49 -18.84 -14.45 -40.53
C GLU A 49 -18.85 -12.96 -40.91
N GLU A 50 -19.39 -12.62 -42.08
CA GLU A 50 -19.55 -11.23 -42.53
C GLU A 50 -20.58 -10.44 -41.70
N GLU A 51 -21.62 -11.08 -41.17
CA GLU A 51 -22.56 -10.43 -40.24
C GLU A 51 -21.93 -10.20 -38.87
N GLU A 52 -21.15 -11.16 -38.35
CA GLU A 52 -20.42 -11.01 -37.09
C GLU A 52 -19.36 -9.89 -37.13
N GLU A 53 -18.63 -9.74 -38.24
CA GLU A 53 -17.66 -8.63 -38.38
C GLU A 53 -18.37 -7.27 -38.40
N LYS A 54 -19.52 -7.16 -39.07
CA LYS A 54 -20.30 -5.91 -39.12
C LYS A 54 -20.90 -5.56 -37.75
N GLU A 55 -21.30 -6.55 -36.95
CA GLU A 55 -21.76 -6.29 -35.57
C GLU A 55 -20.59 -5.80 -34.69
N LYS A 56 -19.40 -6.39 -34.82
CA LYS A 56 -18.20 -5.96 -34.05
C LYS A 56 -17.75 -4.55 -34.41
N GLU A 57 -17.69 -4.21 -35.70
CA GLU A 57 -17.34 -2.84 -36.13
C GLU A 57 -18.35 -1.81 -35.59
N LYS A 58 -19.62 -2.19 -35.51
CA LYS A 58 -20.67 -1.31 -35.00
C LYS A 58 -20.61 -1.14 -33.48
N GLU A 59 -20.27 -2.19 -32.73
CA GLU A 59 -20.00 -2.08 -31.29
C GLU A 59 -18.77 -1.21 -31.02
N GLU A 60 -17.69 -1.33 -31.82
CA GLU A 60 -16.51 -0.46 -31.70
C GLU A 60 -16.82 1.02 -32.00
N GLU A 61 -17.66 1.31 -33.02
CA GLU A 61 -18.10 2.68 -33.30
C GLU A 61 -19.00 3.26 -32.18
N GLU A 62 -19.89 2.45 -31.59
CA GLU A 62 -20.73 2.88 -30.46
C GLU A 62 -19.88 3.14 -29.19
N GLU A 63 -18.86 2.31 -28.90
CA GLU A 63 -17.91 2.56 -27.80
C GLU A 63 -17.06 3.83 -28.04
N GLU A 64 -16.61 4.08 -29.27
CA GLU A 64 -15.86 5.30 -29.61
C GLU A 64 -16.69 6.60 -29.58
N GLU A 65 -18.02 6.51 -29.76
CA GLU A 65 -18.93 7.65 -29.56
C GLU A 65 -19.21 7.88 -28.08
N GLU A 66 -19.42 6.84 -27.28
CA GLU A 66 -19.57 6.97 -25.81
C GLU A 66 -18.30 7.55 -25.15
N GLU A 67 -17.10 7.12 -25.55
CA GLU A 67 -15.84 7.70 -25.01
C GLU A 67 -15.68 9.19 -25.35
N LYS A 68 -16.13 9.64 -26.53
CA LYS A 68 -16.08 11.06 -26.91
C LYS A 68 -17.11 11.90 -26.16
N GLU A 69 -18.31 11.37 -25.91
CA GLU A 69 -19.30 12.05 -25.08
C GLU A 69 -18.82 12.17 -23.63
N GLU A 70 -18.16 11.15 -23.08
CA GLU A 70 -17.54 11.23 -21.75
C GLU A 70 -16.38 12.25 -21.69
N GLU A 71 -15.51 12.32 -22.71
CA GLU A 71 -14.44 13.33 -22.78
C GLU A 71 -14.99 14.76 -22.89
N GLU A 72 -16.05 15.00 -23.67
CA GLU A 72 -16.68 16.33 -23.79
C GLU A 72 -17.40 16.74 -22.48
N GLU A 73 -18.05 15.81 -21.77
CA GLU A 73 -18.64 16.09 -20.45
C GLU A 73 -17.57 16.40 -19.39
N GLU A 74 -16.42 15.68 -19.41
CA GLU A 74 -15.29 15.98 -18.51
C GLU A 74 -14.67 17.36 -18.80
N GLU A 75 -14.49 17.74 -20.07
CA GLU A 75 -14.00 19.08 -20.44
C GLU A 75 -14.99 20.20 -20.04
N GLU A 76 -16.30 20.01 -20.18
CA GLU A 76 -17.31 20.98 -19.73
C GLU A 76 -17.36 21.10 -18.19
N GLU A 77 -17.19 20.00 -17.44
CA GLU A 77 -17.08 20.04 -15.98
C GLU A 77 -15.79 20.75 -15.52
N GLU A 78 -14.65 20.54 -16.19
CA GLU A 78 -13.40 21.23 -15.90
C GLU A 78 -13.50 22.74 -16.19
N GLU A 79 -14.18 23.17 -17.27
CA GLU A 79 -14.41 24.59 -17.57
C GLU A 79 -15.39 25.28 -16.59
N GLU A 80 -16.39 24.56 -16.05
CA GLU A 80 -17.29 25.10 -15.02
C GLU A 80 -16.62 25.24 -13.62
N GLU A 81 -15.59 24.46 -13.32
CA GLU A 81 -14.85 24.54 -12.05
C GLU A 81 -13.87 25.72 -11.96
N GLU A 82 -13.42 26.32 -13.08
CA GLU A 82 -12.41 27.38 -13.10
C GLU A 82 -12.85 28.76 -12.53
N GLU A 83 -14.13 28.98 -12.16
CA GLU A 83 -14.62 30.30 -11.70
C GLU A 83 -15.00 30.44 -10.20
N LYS A 84 -14.75 29.44 -9.33
CA LYS A 84 -14.93 29.61 -7.87
C LYS A 84 -13.62 29.85 -7.14
N GLU A 85 -13.41 31.07 -6.65
CA GLU A 85 -12.38 31.35 -5.64
C GLU A 85 -12.68 30.53 -4.37
N GLU A 86 -11.98 29.42 -4.16
CA GLU A 86 -12.09 28.60 -2.94
C GLU A 86 -11.63 29.40 -1.71
N GLU A 87 -12.45 29.43 -0.67
CA GLU A 87 -12.10 30.13 0.57
C GLU A 87 -11.25 29.26 1.49
N CYS A 88 -10.20 29.85 2.08
CA CYS A 88 -9.36 29.16 3.05
C CYS A 88 -10.05 29.04 4.42
N VAL A 89 -10.44 27.83 4.82
CA VAL A 89 -11.12 27.56 6.11
C VAL A 89 -10.18 27.13 7.23
N VAL A 90 -8.88 26.95 6.97
CA VAL A 90 -7.89 26.50 7.97
C VAL A 90 -6.96 27.64 8.35
N SER A 91 -6.66 27.74 9.65
CA SER A 91 -5.69 28.69 10.19
C SER A 91 -4.81 28.02 11.24
N THR A 92 -3.57 28.50 11.39
CA THR A 92 -2.62 28.00 12.40
C THR A 92 -2.04 29.14 13.22
N ASP A 93 -1.97 28.96 14.54
CA ASP A 93 -1.29 29.85 15.47
C ASP A 93 -0.51 29.02 16.50
N GLY A 94 0.81 28.97 16.34
CA GLY A 94 1.69 28.11 17.12
C GLY A 94 1.28 26.63 17.00
N LEU A 95 0.84 26.04 18.11
CA LEU A 95 0.39 24.65 18.18
C LEU A 95 -1.13 24.48 17.95
N CYS A 96 -1.84 25.57 17.70
CA CYS A 96 -3.28 25.60 17.52
C CYS A 96 -3.64 25.60 16.03
N CYS A 97 -4.53 24.70 15.63
CA CYS A 97 -5.17 24.68 14.32
C CYS A 97 -6.65 25.07 14.48
N GLY A 98 -7.06 26.15 13.83
CA GLY A 98 -8.43 26.66 13.83
C GLY A 98 -9.12 26.34 12.51
N LEU A 99 -10.33 25.78 12.58
CA LEU A 99 -11.18 25.49 11.42
C LEU A 99 -12.42 26.41 11.44
N HIS A 100 -12.56 27.25 10.42
CA HIS A 100 -13.65 28.22 10.24
C HIS A 100 -14.80 27.60 9.46
N HIS A 101 -16.03 27.84 9.87
CA HIS A 101 -17.20 27.30 9.18
C HIS A 101 -17.54 28.19 7.97
N PRO A 102 -17.52 27.68 6.72
CA PRO A 102 -17.72 28.53 5.54
C PRO A 102 -19.12 29.18 5.52
N ALA A 103 -20.16 28.44 5.92
CA ALA A 103 -21.52 28.97 6.00
C ALA A 103 -21.86 29.76 7.30
N ASP A 104 -20.95 29.87 8.27
CA ASP A 104 -21.21 30.55 9.56
C ASP A 104 -19.94 31.24 10.10
N PRO A 105 -19.56 32.41 9.54
CA PRO A 105 -18.37 33.14 9.96
C PRO A 105 -18.43 33.66 11.40
N ASP A 106 -19.65 33.86 11.94
CA ASP A 106 -19.87 34.43 13.27
C ASP A 106 -19.70 33.38 14.40
N ALA A 107 -19.77 32.08 14.09
CA ALA A 107 -19.61 31.01 15.08
C ALA A 107 -18.21 30.91 15.70
N GLY A 108 -17.20 31.55 15.09
CA GLY A 108 -15.81 31.46 15.47
C GLY A 108 -15.16 30.10 15.15
N PRO A 109 -13.82 30.02 15.15
CA PRO A 109 -13.12 28.80 14.73
C PRO A 109 -13.24 27.66 15.75
N LYS A 110 -13.34 26.44 15.23
CA LYS A 110 -13.12 25.22 16.01
C LYS A 110 -11.62 25.00 16.19
N ASN A 111 -11.14 25.19 17.41
CA ASN A 111 -9.73 25.11 17.72
C ASN A 111 -9.31 23.71 18.20
N PHE A 112 -8.21 23.21 17.65
CA PHE A 112 -7.55 21.97 18.02
C PHE A 112 -6.09 22.25 18.36
N THR A 113 -5.54 21.55 19.35
CA THR A 113 -4.13 21.69 19.75
C THR A 113 -3.39 20.37 19.58
N PHE A 114 -2.21 20.43 18.97
CA PHE A 114 -1.36 19.28 18.65
C PHE A 114 0.08 19.51 19.10
N ASP A 115 0.93 18.50 18.93
CA ASP A 115 2.37 18.59 19.26
C ASP A 115 3.14 19.44 18.22
N GLY A 116 2.59 19.59 17.01
CA GLY A 116 3.04 20.51 15.97
C GLY A 116 1.88 20.89 15.05
N ALA A 117 1.89 22.11 14.52
CA ALA A 117 0.94 22.58 13.51
C ALA A 117 1.68 23.41 12.45
N TYR A 118 1.48 23.06 11.19
CA TYR A 118 2.21 23.61 10.05
C TYR A 118 1.23 24.05 8.98
N PHE A 119 1.56 25.12 8.26
CA PHE A 119 0.73 25.68 7.21
C PHE A 119 1.50 25.78 5.89
N THR A 120 0.93 26.45 4.89
CA THR A 120 1.43 26.49 3.52
C THR A 120 2.80 27.14 3.35
N ASP A 121 3.24 27.93 4.33
CA ASP A 121 4.56 28.56 4.39
C ASP A 121 5.65 27.66 5.00
N SER A 122 5.26 26.51 5.55
CA SER A 122 6.18 25.56 6.19
C SER A 122 6.90 24.67 5.15
N THR A 123 8.08 24.19 5.51
CA THR A 123 8.84 23.24 4.69
C THR A 123 8.78 21.84 5.28
N THR A 124 8.79 20.82 4.43
CA THR A 124 8.86 19.43 4.91
C THR A 124 10.16 19.15 5.67
N GLU A 125 11.24 19.90 5.41
CA GLU A 125 12.43 19.95 6.25
C GLU A 125 12.15 20.37 7.69
N GLY A 126 11.43 21.48 7.89
CA GLY A 126 11.06 21.96 9.21
C GLY A 126 10.21 20.93 9.95
N ILE A 127 9.21 20.38 9.27
CA ILE A 127 8.36 19.30 9.81
C ILE A 127 9.22 18.10 10.25
N TYR A 128 10.18 17.68 9.42
CA TYR A 128 11.05 16.56 9.76
C TYR A 128 11.87 16.85 11.03
N ASN A 129 12.53 18.01 11.08
CA ASN A 129 13.39 18.39 12.19
C ASN A 129 12.62 18.51 13.52
N ASP A 130 11.41 19.04 13.47
CA ASP A 130 10.61 19.31 14.67
C ASP A 130 9.99 18.02 15.25
N VAL A 131 9.45 17.12 14.41
CA VAL A 131 8.67 15.97 14.91
C VAL A 131 9.18 14.59 14.50
N ALA A 132 9.84 14.43 13.36
CA ALA A 132 10.30 13.12 12.88
C ALA A 132 11.72 12.77 13.34
N PHE A 133 12.61 13.77 13.43
CA PHE A 133 14.00 13.60 13.83
C PHE A 133 14.16 12.85 15.18
N PRO A 134 13.46 13.23 16.28
CA PRO A 134 13.61 12.52 17.55
C PRO A 134 13.11 11.07 17.51
N LEU A 135 12.15 10.77 16.61
CA LEU A 135 11.65 9.41 16.41
C LEU A 135 12.69 8.56 15.69
N VAL A 136 13.34 9.08 14.65
CA VAL A 136 14.40 8.37 13.92
C VAL A 136 15.62 8.13 14.81
N GLU A 137 16.03 9.11 15.63
CA GLU A 137 17.08 8.93 16.66
C GLU A 137 16.75 7.76 17.59
N SER A 138 15.48 7.68 18.03
CA SER A 138 15.05 6.58 18.89
C SER A 138 15.15 5.22 18.20
N VAL A 139 14.93 5.15 16.89
CA VAL A 139 15.09 3.89 16.14
C VAL A 139 16.56 3.47 16.11
N LEU A 140 17.47 4.43 15.97
CA LEU A 140 18.93 4.21 16.05
C LEU A 140 19.40 3.81 17.47
N GLU A 141 18.61 4.08 18.51
CA GLU A 141 18.85 3.55 19.86
C GLU A 141 18.34 2.11 20.07
N GLY A 142 17.51 1.59 19.15
CA GLY A 142 16.89 0.27 19.22
C GLY A 142 15.41 0.27 19.60
N TYR A 143 14.71 1.41 19.51
CA TYR A 143 13.25 1.42 19.60
C TYR A 143 12.59 1.08 18.27
N ASN A 144 11.32 0.65 18.32
CA ASN A 144 10.46 0.70 17.14
C ASN A 144 9.89 2.11 16.98
N GLY A 145 9.84 2.59 15.74
CA GLY A 145 9.27 3.86 15.32
C GLY A 145 8.26 3.66 14.19
N THR A 146 7.18 4.43 14.20
CA THR A 146 6.23 4.50 13.08
C THR A 146 5.86 5.94 12.80
N VAL A 147 5.99 6.36 11.55
CA VAL A 147 5.41 7.62 11.04
C VAL A 147 4.35 7.26 10.03
N PHE A 148 3.12 7.77 10.19
CA PHE A 148 2.08 7.58 9.19
C PHE A 148 1.37 8.89 8.84
N ALA A 149 1.14 9.12 7.55
CA ALA A 149 0.34 10.23 7.06
C ALA A 149 -1.14 9.81 6.92
N TYR A 150 -2.06 10.69 7.31
CA TYR A 150 -3.50 10.44 7.27
C TYR A 150 -4.27 11.70 6.87
N GLY A 151 -5.27 11.54 6.00
CA GLY A 151 -6.13 12.61 5.50
C GLY A 151 -6.75 12.23 4.15
N GLN A 152 -7.64 13.09 3.65
CA GLN A 152 -8.32 12.85 2.36
C GLN A 152 -7.35 12.82 1.17
N THR A 153 -7.78 12.32 0.03
CA THR A 153 -7.05 12.45 -1.23
C THR A 153 -6.81 13.92 -1.57
N GLY A 154 -5.65 14.22 -2.15
CA GLY A 154 -5.23 15.60 -2.47
C GLY A 154 -4.68 16.42 -1.29
N CYS A 155 -4.84 16.03 -0.02
CA CYS A 155 -4.39 16.87 1.11
C CYS A 155 -2.86 16.85 1.40
N GLY A 156 -2.05 16.19 0.57
CA GLY A 156 -0.59 16.21 0.70
C GLY A 156 0.05 15.09 1.53
N LYS A 157 -0.60 13.92 1.68
CA LYS A 157 -0.01 12.75 2.38
C LYS A 157 1.30 12.28 1.73
N SER A 158 1.27 11.95 0.44
CA SER A 158 2.46 11.50 -0.29
C SER A 158 3.48 12.62 -0.44
N PHE A 159 3.05 13.89 -0.56
CA PHE A 159 3.95 15.05 -0.50
C PHE A 159 4.69 15.14 0.85
N THR A 160 4.01 14.87 1.97
CA THR A 160 4.67 14.87 3.29
C THR A 160 5.65 13.71 3.42
N MET A 161 5.24 12.51 2.99
CA MET A 161 6.04 11.30 3.18
C MET A 161 7.21 11.23 2.19
N GLN A 162 6.98 11.41 0.89
CA GLN A 162 8.00 11.33 -0.16
C GLN A 162 8.52 12.70 -0.57
N GLY A 163 7.63 13.68 -0.71
CA GLY A 163 7.97 15.04 -1.12
C GLY A 163 8.43 15.16 -2.56
N VAL A 164 8.95 16.33 -2.88
CA VAL A 164 9.53 16.65 -4.19
C VAL A 164 11.04 16.73 -4.10
N THR A 165 11.73 16.52 -5.22
CA THR A 165 13.20 16.56 -5.28
C THR A 165 13.75 17.99 -5.29
N ASP A 166 13.01 18.92 -5.88
CA ASP A 166 13.37 20.34 -5.97
C ASP A 166 12.15 21.21 -5.59
N PRO A 167 12.28 22.16 -4.63
CA PRO A 167 13.47 22.49 -3.86
C PRO A 167 13.84 21.41 -2.82
N PRO A 168 15.14 21.26 -2.44
CA PRO A 168 15.58 20.26 -1.46
C PRO A 168 14.90 20.38 -0.09
N THR A 169 14.41 21.57 0.28
CA THR A 169 13.66 21.83 1.52
C THR A 169 12.30 21.13 1.55
N GLN A 170 11.79 20.68 0.40
CA GLN A 170 10.51 19.98 0.25
C GLN A 170 10.66 18.48 -0.01
N ARG A 171 11.86 17.91 0.12
CA ARG A 171 12.03 16.46 0.25
C ARG A 171 11.28 15.95 1.49
N GLY A 172 10.61 14.81 1.33
CA GLY A 172 9.72 14.24 2.33
C GLY A 172 10.41 13.62 3.54
N ILE A 173 9.60 13.12 4.47
CA ILE A 173 10.07 12.42 5.69
C ILE A 173 10.89 11.17 5.34
N ILE A 174 10.48 10.41 4.33
CA ILE A 174 11.10 9.16 3.90
C ILE A 174 12.55 9.37 3.45
N PRO A 175 12.84 10.17 2.40
CA PRO A 175 14.22 10.36 1.95
C PRO A 175 15.11 10.99 3.04
N ARG A 176 14.56 11.91 3.86
CA ARG A 176 15.29 12.48 5.01
C ARG A 176 15.63 11.45 6.09
N SER A 177 14.72 10.51 6.33
CA SER A 177 14.97 9.40 7.27
C SER A 177 16.12 8.53 6.78
N PHE A 178 16.22 8.29 5.47
CA PHE A 178 17.32 7.51 4.90
C PHE A 178 18.66 8.21 5.11
N GLU A 179 18.74 9.51 4.78
CA GLU A 179 19.94 10.32 4.99
C GLU A 179 20.37 10.32 6.43
N HIS A 180 19.43 10.64 7.33
CA HIS A 180 19.70 10.68 8.76
C HIS A 180 20.25 9.35 9.29
N ILE A 181 19.63 8.23 8.94
CA ILE A 181 20.09 6.90 9.35
C ILE A 181 21.53 6.64 8.87
N PHE A 182 21.82 6.88 7.59
CA PHE A 182 23.15 6.60 7.06
C PHE A 182 24.22 7.60 7.50
N GLU A 183 23.88 8.85 7.78
CA GLU A 183 24.78 9.82 8.39
C GLU A 183 25.19 9.39 9.81
N VAL A 184 24.25 8.92 10.63
CA VAL A 184 24.55 8.40 11.97
C VAL A 184 25.38 7.12 11.89
N ILE A 185 25.04 6.19 10.98
CA ILE A 185 25.83 4.96 10.78
C ILE A 185 27.28 5.27 10.39
N GLN A 186 27.51 6.25 9.51
CA GLN A 186 28.86 6.62 9.06
C GLN A 186 29.70 7.30 10.15
N THR A 187 29.05 7.98 11.10
CA THR A 187 29.72 8.74 12.17
C THR A 187 29.82 7.97 13.49
N THR A 188 29.10 6.86 13.63
CA THR A 188 29.12 6.03 14.84
C THR A 188 30.33 5.09 14.84
N GLU A 189 31.20 5.25 15.84
CA GLU A 189 32.31 4.34 16.08
C GLU A 189 31.88 3.16 16.99
N ASN A 190 32.59 2.04 16.89
CA ASN A 190 32.40 0.85 17.74
C ASN A 190 31.01 0.17 17.65
N MET A 191 30.34 0.31 16.52
CA MET A 191 29.04 -0.31 16.27
C MET A 191 28.99 -0.82 14.83
N LYS A 192 28.43 -2.02 14.63
CA LYS A 192 28.15 -2.57 13.32
C LYS A 192 26.66 -2.54 13.07
N PHE A 193 26.29 -2.15 11.87
CA PHE A 193 24.89 -2.02 11.45
C PHE A 193 24.60 -2.98 10.29
N LEU A 194 23.44 -3.62 10.34
CA LEU A 194 22.80 -4.26 9.20
C LEU A 194 21.46 -3.55 8.98
N VAL A 195 21.31 -2.93 7.81
CA VAL A 195 20.10 -2.22 7.40
C VAL A 195 19.36 -3.07 6.38
N LEU A 196 18.10 -3.40 6.67
CA LEU A 196 17.22 -4.15 5.79
C LEU A 196 16.01 -3.30 5.44
N ALA A 197 15.70 -3.18 4.15
CA ALA A 197 14.51 -2.50 3.64
C ALA A 197 13.47 -3.50 3.14
N SER A 198 12.20 -3.21 3.40
CA SER A 198 11.07 -3.87 2.75
C SER A 198 10.00 -2.85 2.38
N TYR A 199 9.24 -3.12 1.32
CA TYR A 199 8.17 -2.23 0.90
C TYR A 199 6.96 -3.05 0.47
N LEU A 200 5.82 -2.79 1.09
CA LEU A 200 4.59 -3.48 0.79
C LEU A 200 3.47 -2.50 0.51
N GLU A 201 2.47 -3.01 -0.19
CA GLU A 201 1.19 -2.35 -0.41
C GLU A 201 0.07 -3.19 0.21
N ILE A 202 -0.93 -2.50 0.76
CA ILE A 202 -2.22 -3.07 1.12
C ILE A 202 -3.27 -2.43 0.21
N TYR A 203 -3.78 -3.20 -0.74
CA TYR A 203 -4.83 -2.80 -1.67
C TYR A 203 -5.94 -3.84 -1.62
N ASN A 204 -7.20 -3.41 -1.52
CA ASN A 204 -8.35 -4.32 -1.53
C ASN A 204 -8.31 -5.40 -0.40
N GLU A 205 -7.72 -5.08 0.76
CA GLU A 205 -7.39 -6.03 1.86
C GLU A 205 -6.47 -7.19 1.42
N GLU A 206 -5.65 -6.98 0.38
CA GLU A 206 -4.61 -7.88 -0.08
C GLU A 206 -3.24 -7.24 0.13
N ILE A 207 -2.28 -8.04 0.60
CA ILE A 207 -0.90 -7.57 0.83
C ILE A 207 -0.07 -8.01 -0.36
N ARG A 208 0.71 -7.09 -0.92
CA ARG A 208 1.66 -7.35 -2.02
C ARG A 208 3.03 -6.82 -1.64
N ASP A 209 4.06 -7.52 -2.08
CA ASP A 209 5.45 -7.09 -1.91
C ASP A 209 5.88 -6.29 -3.13
N LEU A 210 6.12 -4.99 -2.94
CA LEU A 210 6.49 -4.06 -4.01
C LEU A 210 7.95 -4.24 -4.46
N LEU A 211 8.77 -4.98 -3.71
CA LEU A 211 10.17 -5.25 -4.04
C LEU A 211 10.43 -6.72 -4.40
N GLY A 212 9.39 -7.56 -4.30
CA GLY A 212 9.43 -8.98 -4.60
C GLY A 212 9.62 -9.27 -6.09
N THR A 213 10.01 -10.50 -6.40
CA THR A 213 10.17 -10.96 -7.80
C THR A 213 8.83 -11.06 -8.53
N ASP A 214 7.75 -11.32 -7.79
CA ASP A 214 6.38 -11.38 -8.28
C ASP A 214 5.51 -10.42 -7.46
N VAL A 215 5.33 -9.21 -8.00
CA VAL A 215 4.56 -8.13 -7.38
C VAL A 215 3.05 -8.39 -7.35
N LYS A 216 2.55 -9.35 -8.16
CA LYS A 216 1.13 -9.73 -8.17
C LYS A 216 0.80 -10.78 -7.11
N LYS A 217 1.82 -11.42 -6.53
CA LYS A 217 1.64 -12.45 -5.51
C LYS A 217 1.06 -11.85 -4.23
N LYS A 218 -0.05 -12.44 -3.78
CA LYS A 218 -0.70 -12.11 -2.51
C LYS A 218 0.06 -12.74 -1.35
N LEU A 219 0.27 -11.96 -0.29
CA LEU A 219 0.93 -12.38 0.94
C LEU A 219 -0.04 -12.45 2.12
N ASP A 220 0.26 -13.34 3.05
CA ASP A 220 -0.54 -13.60 4.25
C ASP A 220 0.12 -13.09 5.52
N LEU A 221 -0.72 -12.65 6.46
CA LEU A 221 -0.30 -12.30 7.80
C LEU A 221 -0.16 -13.54 8.68
N LYS A 222 0.95 -13.60 9.39
CA LYS A 222 1.22 -14.58 10.44
C LYS A 222 1.54 -13.90 11.75
N GLU A 223 1.45 -14.67 12.82
CA GLU A 223 1.72 -14.18 14.18
C GLU A 223 2.74 -15.11 14.82
N HIS A 224 3.80 -14.53 15.36
CA HIS A 224 4.83 -15.26 16.10
C HIS A 224 4.86 -14.74 17.55
N PRO A 225 4.99 -15.62 18.57
CA PRO A 225 5.01 -15.20 19.98
C PRO A 225 6.04 -14.09 20.26
N ASP A 226 7.23 -14.21 19.66
CA ASP A 226 8.33 -13.27 19.92
C ASP A 226 8.38 -12.06 18.96
N LYS A 227 7.88 -12.22 17.72
CA LYS A 227 7.99 -11.18 16.66
C LYS A 227 6.68 -10.41 16.44
N GLY A 228 5.59 -10.82 17.08
CA GLY A 228 4.27 -10.28 16.84
C GLY A 228 3.74 -10.63 15.44
N VAL A 229 2.91 -9.74 14.89
CA VAL A 229 2.32 -9.90 13.56
C VAL A 229 3.34 -9.55 12.48
N TYR A 230 3.50 -10.42 11.48
CA TYR A 230 4.41 -10.23 10.36
C TYR A 230 3.82 -10.77 9.05
N VAL A 231 4.33 -10.30 7.92
CA VAL A 231 3.93 -10.78 6.59
C VAL A 231 4.83 -11.94 6.18
N GLN A 232 4.26 -13.12 5.94
CA GLN A 232 5.06 -14.26 5.50
C GLN A 232 5.48 -14.10 4.04
N GLY A 233 6.79 -14.20 3.79
CA GLY A 233 7.34 -14.16 2.44
C GLY A 233 7.55 -12.76 1.88
N LEU A 234 7.38 -11.72 2.71
CA LEU A 234 7.81 -10.36 2.38
C LEU A 234 9.34 -10.32 2.24
N SER A 235 9.82 -9.83 1.11
CA SER A 235 11.24 -9.71 0.84
C SER A 235 11.90 -8.64 1.72
N GLN A 236 13.13 -8.92 2.14
CA GLN A 236 13.98 -7.98 2.86
C GLN A 236 15.28 -7.81 2.06
N HIS A 237 15.58 -6.56 1.72
CA HIS A 237 16.72 -6.21 0.87
C HIS A 237 17.77 -5.49 1.73
N PRO A 238 18.99 -6.02 1.85
CA PRO A 238 20.09 -5.31 2.48
C PRO A 238 20.44 -4.04 1.71
N VAL A 239 20.63 -2.94 2.43
CA VAL A 239 20.98 -1.62 1.86
C VAL A 239 22.17 -1.03 2.60
N HIS A 240 23.06 -0.36 1.88
CA HIS A 240 24.36 0.11 2.41
C HIS A 240 24.53 1.63 2.40
N ASN A 241 23.62 2.36 1.75
CA ASN A 241 23.65 3.81 1.64
C ASN A 241 22.26 4.35 1.27
N THR A 242 22.11 5.68 1.34
CA THR A 242 20.88 6.39 0.99
C THR A 242 20.42 6.11 -0.44
N SER A 243 21.34 6.06 -1.42
CA SER A 243 21.01 5.84 -2.84
C SER A 243 20.33 4.49 -3.06
N GLU A 244 20.82 3.42 -2.42
CA GLU A 244 20.20 2.10 -2.50
C GLU A 244 18.77 2.11 -1.93
N CYS A 245 18.51 2.85 -0.85
CA CYS A 245 17.15 3.01 -0.32
C CYS A 245 16.24 3.79 -1.29
N GLU A 246 16.74 4.86 -1.90
CA GLU A 246 15.99 5.65 -2.89
C GLU A 246 15.67 4.84 -4.14
N GLU A 247 16.60 4.02 -4.63
CA GLU A 247 16.38 3.08 -5.74
C GLU A 247 15.29 2.04 -5.42
N LEU A 248 15.30 1.48 -4.20
CA LEU A 248 14.25 0.57 -3.74
C LEU A 248 12.90 1.26 -3.64
N MET A 249 12.86 2.50 -3.13
CA MET A 249 11.65 3.29 -3.05
C MET A 249 11.06 3.54 -4.44
N GLU A 250 11.89 4.00 -5.39
CA GLU A 250 11.45 4.29 -6.76
C GLU A 250 10.97 3.02 -7.47
N ARG A 251 11.67 1.90 -7.29
CA ARG A 251 11.24 0.60 -7.83
C ARG A 251 9.89 0.18 -7.28
N GLY A 252 9.70 0.27 -5.96
CA GLY A 252 8.42 -0.08 -5.34
C GLY A 252 7.29 0.86 -5.75
N TRP A 253 7.59 2.16 -5.91
CA TRP A 253 6.64 3.14 -6.41
C TRP A 253 6.17 2.82 -7.83
N LYS A 254 7.09 2.50 -8.75
CA LYS A 254 6.74 2.08 -10.13
C LYS A 254 5.89 0.80 -10.13
N ASN A 255 6.20 -0.15 -9.25
CA ASN A 255 5.42 -1.38 -9.11
C ASN A 255 4.02 -1.14 -8.54
N ARG A 256 3.89 -0.15 -7.64
CA ARG A 256 2.60 0.32 -7.12
C ARG A 256 1.75 0.92 -8.24
N SER A 257 2.32 1.83 -9.03
CA SER A 257 1.63 2.50 -10.14
C SER A 257 1.25 1.55 -11.30
N THR A 258 2.10 0.58 -11.65
CA THR A 258 1.83 -0.37 -12.75
C THR A 258 0.85 -1.50 -12.40
N GLY A 259 0.56 -1.68 -11.11
CA GLY A 259 -0.52 -2.57 -10.65
C GLY A 259 -1.92 -2.03 -10.92
N ALA A 260 -2.02 -0.77 -11.32
CA ALA A 260 -3.24 -0.13 -11.80
C ALA A 260 -3.56 -0.62 -13.22
N THR A 261 -4.61 -1.43 -13.36
CA THR A 261 -5.35 -1.49 -14.63
C THR A 261 -5.91 -0.09 -14.94
N LEU A 262 -6.15 0.23 -16.22
CA LEU A 262 -6.70 1.51 -16.72
C LEU A 262 -7.84 2.11 -15.87
N MET A 263 -8.57 1.28 -15.13
CA MET A 263 -9.63 1.70 -14.20
C MET A 263 -9.21 2.36 -12.87
N ASN A 264 -7.95 2.28 -12.40
CA ASN A 264 -7.55 2.56 -11.00
C ASN A 264 -6.12 3.15 -10.81
N ALA A 265 -5.81 4.31 -11.41
CA ALA A 265 -4.44 4.85 -11.49
C ALA A 265 -3.82 5.44 -10.20
N ASP A 266 -4.51 5.46 -9.05
CA ASP A 266 -4.13 6.38 -7.96
C ASP A 266 -3.68 5.73 -6.63
N SER A 267 -2.56 6.23 -6.12
CA SER A 267 -2.03 6.04 -4.77
C SER A 267 -3.03 6.33 -3.65
N SER A 268 -4.09 7.09 -3.91
CA SER A 268 -5.19 7.34 -2.98
C SER A 268 -5.93 6.09 -2.51
N ARG A 269 -5.85 4.99 -3.26
CA ARG A 269 -6.66 3.78 -3.04
C ARG A 269 -5.94 2.63 -2.35
N SER A 270 -4.65 2.79 -2.08
CA SER A 270 -3.86 1.77 -1.39
C SER A 270 -3.04 2.35 -0.26
N HIS A 271 -2.74 1.52 0.74
CA HIS A 271 -1.80 1.89 1.80
C HIS A 271 -0.43 1.35 1.45
N SER A 272 0.61 2.15 1.62
CA SER A 272 1.99 1.70 1.45
C SER A 272 2.72 1.74 2.78
N ILE A 273 3.58 0.74 3.02
CA ILE A 273 4.40 0.66 4.23
C ILE A 273 5.83 0.33 3.81
N PHE A 274 6.69 1.35 3.85
CA PHE A 274 8.13 1.15 3.71
C PHE A 274 8.73 0.93 5.10
N THR A 275 9.44 -0.18 5.29
CA THR A 275 10.03 -0.55 6.57
C THR A 275 11.54 -0.60 6.46
N ILE A 276 12.23 0.08 7.38
CA ILE A 276 13.66 -0.09 7.62
C ILE A 276 13.82 -0.87 8.93
N THR A 277 14.54 -1.98 8.88
CA THR A 277 14.96 -2.74 10.05
C THR A 277 16.45 -2.52 10.25
N LEU A 278 16.83 -2.07 11.43
CA LEU A 278 18.21 -1.87 11.87
C LEU A 278 18.57 -2.97 12.86
N GLU A 279 19.57 -3.78 12.53
CA GLU A 279 20.24 -4.63 13.50
C GLU A 279 21.58 -4.00 13.86
N MET A 280 21.85 -3.96 15.16
CA MET A 280 22.89 -3.14 15.75
C MET A 280 23.72 -3.98 16.70
N LEU A 281 25.02 -4.08 16.42
CA LEU A 281 25.96 -4.86 17.20
C LEU A 281 27.02 -3.93 17.77
N GLU A 282 27.05 -3.79 19.10
CA GLU A 282 28.06 -3.02 19.80
C GLU A 282 29.38 -3.81 19.86
N THR A 283 30.48 -3.21 19.40
CA THR A 283 31.80 -3.87 19.32
C THR A 283 32.80 -3.39 20.38
N ALA A 284 32.42 -2.43 21.23
CA ALA A 284 33.29 -1.87 22.27
C ALA A 284 33.22 -2.62 23.63
N GLY A 285 32.25 -3.53 23.83
CA GLY A 285 32.04 -4.25 25.09
C GLY A 285 32.66 -5.65 25.17
N GLU A 286 32.76 -6.20 26.40
CA GLU A 286 33.10 -7.64 26.62
C GLU A 286 31.95 -8.59 26.19
N SER A 287 30.76 -8.07 25.93
CA SER A 287 29.59 -8.80 25.43
C SER A 287 29.10 -8.17 24.13
N ASP A 288 28.88 -9.01 23.11
CA ASP A 288 28.25 -8.67 21.84
C ASP A 288 26.75 -8.36 22.06
N ALA A 289 26.43 -7.16 22.57
CA ALA A 289 25.05 -6.75 22.79
C ALA A 289 24.38 -6.43 21.45
N ILE A 290 23.32 -7.17 21.12
CA ILE A 290 22.55 -6.96 19.89
C ILE A 290 21.27 -6.18 20.20
N ARG A 291 21.09 -5.04 19.52
CA ARG A 291 19.85 -4.25 19.52
C ARG A 291 19.17 -4.29 18.17
N SER A 292 17.86 -4.08 18.15
CA SER A 292 17.08 -4.01 16.93
C SER A 292 16.13 -2.81 16.93
N GLY A 293 16.28 -1.94 15.92
CA GLY A 293 15.37 -0.85 15.64
C GLY A 293 14.50 -1.18 14.43
N LYS A 294 13.26 -0.70 14.42
CA LYS A 294 12.37 -0.83 13.26
C LYS A 294 11.66 0.48 13.00
N LEU A 295 11.84 1.06 11.81
CA LEU A 295 11.12 2.25 11.36
C LEU A 295 10.09 1.86 10.31
N ASN A 296 8.81 2.11 10.57
CA ASN A 296 7.74 1.99 9.58
C ASN A 296 7.36 3.39 9.07
N LEU A 297 7.44 3.60 7.77
CA LEU A 297 7.07 4.83 7.08
C LEU A 297 5.84 4.52 6.23
N VAL A 298 4.69 5.05 6.64
CA VAL A 298 3.38 4.64 6.13
C VAL A 298 2.69 5.79 5.41
N ASP A 299 2.29 5.55 4.16
CA ASP A 299 1.42 6.44 3.40
C ASP A 299 0.05 5.77 3.26
N LEU A 300 -0.95 6.29 3.97
CA LEU A 300 -2.29 5.70 3.99
C LEU A 300 -3.10 6.16 2.77
N ALA A 301 -4.10 5.36 2.40
CA ALA A 301 -5.13 5.73 1.45
C ALA A 301 -5.92 6.98 1.90
N GLY A 302 -6.65 7.60 0.97
CA GLY A 302 -7.58 8.70 1.23
C GLY A 302 -8.65 8.34 2.26
N SER A 303 -8.91 9.24 3.20
CA SER A 303 -9.92 9.07 4.27
C SER A 303 -11.31 9.61 3.94
N GLU A 304 -11.49 10.17 2.75
CA GLU A 304 -12.75 10.77 2.29
C GLU A 304 -13.89 9.76 2.24
N ARG A 305 -15.12 10.27 2.43
CA ARG A 305 -16.31 9.42 2.37
C ARG A 305 -16.63 9.02 0.94
N GLN A 306 -17.05 7.76 0.80
CA GLN A 306 -17.52 7.16 -0.45
C GLN A 306 -18.59 7.98 -1.17
N ALA A 307 -19.45 8.68 -0.43
CA ALA A 307 -20.51 9.49 -1.03
C ALA A 307 -19.98 10.64 -1.90
N LYS A 308 -18.71 11.05 -1.72
CA LYS A 308 -18.04 12.06 -2.55
C LYS A 308 -17.33 11.47 -3.78
N THR A 309 -17.19 10.15 -3.88
CA THR A 309 -16.36 9.52 -4.93
C THR A 309 -17.13 9.15 -6.19
N GLY A 310 -18.45 9.37 -6.25
CA GLY A 310 -19.30 9.04 -7.41
C GLY A 310 -19.34 7.55 -7.81
N ALA A 311 -18.67 6.67 -7.06
CA ALA A 311 -18.35 5.32 -7.52
C ALA A 311 -19.56 4.37 -7.53
N THR A 312 -19.82 3.74 -8.69
CA THR A 312 -20.87 2.72 -8.89
C THR A 312 -20.28 1.33 -9.12
N GLY A 313 -21.10 0.28 -9.06
CA GLY A 313 -20.70 -1.09 -9.43
C GLY A 313 -19.51 -1.67 -8.65
N ASP A 314 -18.49 -2.15 -9.37
CA ASP A 314 -17.29 -2.74 -8.77
C ASP A 314 -16.37 -1.71 -8.11
N ARG A 315 -16.36 -0.45 -8.59
CA ARG A 315 -15.67 0.66 -7.91
C ARG A 315 -16.25 0.91 -6.51
N LEU A 316 -17.56 0.73 -6.32
CA LEU A 316 -18.19 0.83 -4.99
C LEU A 316 -17.73 -0.29 -4.04
N LYS A 317 -17.58 -1.53 -4.54
CA LYS A 317 -17.08 -2.66 -3.74
C LYS A 317 -15.62 -2.44 -3.33
N GLU A 318 -14.82 -1.88 -4.22
CA GLU A 318 -13.43 -1.50 -3.95
C GLU A 318 -13.35 -0.37 -2.91
N ALA A 319 -14.06 0.74 -3.12
CA ALA A 319 -14.14 1.86 -2.18
C ALA A 319 -14.62 1.42 -0.79
N THR A 320 -15.44 0.36 -0.71
CA THR A 320 -15.86 -0.29 0.54
C THR A 320 -14.73 -0.98 1.27
N LYS A 321 -13.86 -1.67 0.56
CA LYS A 321 -12.72 -2.36 1.19
C LYS A 321 -11.57 -1.40 1.52
N ILE A 322 -11.38 -0.34 0.76
CA ILE A 322 -10.41 0.72 1.12
C ILE A 322 -10.85 1.37 2.42
N ASN A 323 -12.12 1.80 2.49
CA ASN A 323 -12.66 2.40 3.71
C ASN A 323 -12.80 1.42 4.88
N LEU A 324 -12.90 0.11 4.64
CA LEU A 324 -12.89 -0.89 5.71
C LEU A 324 -11.62 -0.77 6.56
N SER A 325 -10.45 -0.67 5.91
CA SER A 325 -9.16 -0.59 6.60
C SER A 325 -9.03 0.68 7.47
N LEU A 326 -9.46 1.83 6.95
CA LEU A 326 -9.45 3.12 7.67
C LEU A 326 -10.54 3.21 8.74
N SER A 327 -11.72 2.64 8.49
CA SER A 327 -12.80 2.55 9.48
C SER A 327 -12.40 1.67 10.66
N ALA A 328 -11.77 0.51 10.37
CA ALA A 328 -11.19 -0.36 11.40
C ALA A 328 -10.11 0.38 12.20
N LEU A 329 -9.25 1.17 11.54
CA LEU A 329 -8.26 2.01 12.21
C LEU A 329 -8.93 3.01 13.18
N GLY A 330 -9.99 3.69 12.74
CA GLY A 330 -10.76 4.60 13.59
C GLY A 330 -11.43 3.92 14.79
N ASN A 331 -11.90 2.69 14.62
CA ASN A 331 -12.46 1.88 15.70
C ASN A 331 -11.40 1.46 16.71
N VAL A 332 -10.21 1.06 16.26
CA VAL A 332 -9.05 0.75 17.10
C VAL A 332 -8.65 1.96 17.93
N ILE A 333 -8.51 3.13 17.32
CA ILE A 333 -8.17 4.38 18.03
C ILE A 333 -9.22 4.71 19.08
N SER A 334 -10.50 4.65 18.72
CA SER A 334 -11.59 4.96 19.66
C SER A 334 -11.59 3.99 20.85
N ALA A 335 -11.40 2.69 20.59
CA ALA A 335 -11.34 1.69 21.65
C ALA A 335 -10.13 1.87 22.58
N LEU A 336 -8.97 2.28 22.04
CA LEU A 336 -7.76 2.55 22.81
C LEU A 336 -7.90 3.78 23.71
N VAL A 337 -8.50 4.85 23.19
CA VAL A 337 -8.67 6.12 23.91
C VAL A 337 -9.74 6.02 24.99
N ASP A 338 -10.86 5.34 24.70
CA ASP A 338 -11.94 5.19 25.66
C ASP A 338 -11.52 4.36 26.88
N GLY A 339 -10.57 3.43 26.72
CA GLY A 339 -10.03 2.57 27.77
C GLY A 339 -11.05 1.63 28.42
N LYS A 340 -12.31 1.67 27.98
CA LYS A 340 -13.43 0.85 28.48
C LYS A 340 -13.49 -0.51 27.80
N SER A 341 -12.97 -0.61 26.59
CA SER A 341 -13.00 -1.83 25.79
C SER A 341 -11.93 -2.80 26.26
N LYS A 342 -12.35 -3.99 26.71
CA LYS A 342 -11.42 -5.09 27.05
C LYS A 342 -10.72 -5.69 25.83
N HIS A 343 -11.32 -5.53 24.65
CA HIS A 343 -10.84 -6.06 23.39
C HIS A 343 -10.69 -4.91 22.40
N ILE A 344 -9.51 -4.81 21.78
CA ILE A 344 -9.23 -3.84 20.72
C ILE A 344 -9.34 -4.56 19.37
N PRO A 345 -10.13 -4.06 18.41
CA PRO A 345 -10.48 -4.77 17.18
C PRO A 345 -9.39 -4.72 16.11
N TYR A 346 -8.12 -5.01 16.45
CA TYR A 346 -7.03 -5.02 15.45
C TYR A 346 -7.22 -6.05 14.34
N ARG A 347 -8.10 -7.04 14.52
CA ARG A 347 -8.31 -8.13 13.56
C ARG A 347 -9.28 -7.76 12.44
N ASP A 348 -9.93 -6.62 12.54
CA ASP A 348 -10.98 -6.20 11.59
C ASP A 348 -10.40 -5.75 10.24
N SER A 349 -9.09 -5.46 10.16
CA SER A 349 -8.39 -5.23 8.89
C SER A 349 -6.93 -5.67 8.93
N LYS A 350 -6.35 -6.00 7.77
CA LYS A 350 -4.91 -6.34 7.66
C LYS A 350 -4.02 -5.16 8.06
N LEU A 351 -4.43 -3.93 7.74
CA LEU A 351 -3.71 -2.71 8.13
C LEU A 351 -3.63 -2.58 9.66
N THR A 352 -4.75 -2.73 10.37
CA THR A 352 -4.76 -2.62 11.83
C THR A 352 -4.01 -3.74 12.52
N ARG A 353 -3.98 -4.95 11.93
CA ARG A 353 -3.11 -6.04 12.41
C ARG A 353 -1.62 -5.73 12.26
N LEU A 354 -1.21 -5.13 11.14
CA LEU A 354 0.18 -4.74 10.91
C LEU A 354 0.62 -3.58 11.80
N LEU A 355 -0.27 -2.61 12.03
CA LEU A 355 -0.02 -1.46 12.89
C LEU A 355 -0.36 -1.71 14.38
N GLN A 356 -0.66 -2.96 14.75
CA GLN A 356 -1.05 -3.30 16.12
C GLN A 356 -0.01 -2.83 17.15
N ASP A 357 1.28 -3.01 16.85
CA ASP A 357 2.34 -2.58 17.76
C ASP A 357 2.55 -1.05 17.75
N SER A 358 2.21 -0.40 16.62
CA SER A 358 2.25 1.06 16.46
C SER A 358 1.14 1.79 17.21
N LEU A 359 0.03 1.13 17.52
CA LEU A 359 -1.14 1.74 18.16
C LEU A 359 -1.41 1.04 19.49
N GLY A 360 -0.85 1.53 20.59
CA GLY A 360 -0.99 0.97 21.94
C GLY A 360 0.04 -0.11 22.30
N GLY A 361 1.06 -0.33 21.46
CA GLY A 361 2.09 -1.36 21.65
C GLY A 361 3.50 -0.80 21.92
N ASN A 362 4.50 -1.60 21.55
CA ASN A 362 5.92 -1.30 21.69
C ASN A 362 6.45 -0.49 20.50
N THR A 363 6.00 0.75 20.32
CA THR A 363 6.47 1.61 19.23
C THR A 363 6.30 3.08 19.60
N LYS A 364 7.26 3.93 19.25
CA LYS A 364 7.09 5.39 19.23
C LYS A 364 6.37 5.76 17.94
N THR A 365 5.21 6.39 18.05
CA THR A 365 4.34 6.60 16.89
C THR A 365 4.04 8.07 16.68
N LEU A 366 4.28 8.54 15.46
CA LEU A 366 3.95 9.86 14.97
C LEU A 366 2.85 9.73 13.91
N MET A 367 1.77 10.47 14.10
CA MET A 367 0.71 10.65 13.09
C MET A 367 0.88 12.04 12.49
N VAL A 368 0.97 12.13 11.15
CA VAL A 368 0.90 13.40 10.43
C VAL A 368 -0.49 13.53 9.81
N ALA A 369 -1.28 14.45 10.33
CA ALA A 369 -2.63 14.72 9.84
C ALA A 369 -2.57 15.79 8.74
N CYS A 370 -2.80 15.37 7.50
CA CYS A 370 -2.77 16.23 6.31
C CYS A 370 -4.18 16.77 6.05
N LEU A 371 -4.31 18.08 5.79
CA LEU A 371 -5.59 18.79 5.70
C LEU A 371 -5.68 19.57 4.40
N SER A 372 -6.88 19.65 3.83
CA SER A 372 -7.15 20.59 2.73
C SER A 372 -7.65 21.93 3.33
N PRO A 373 -7.08 23.08 2.93
CA PRO A 373 -7.54 24.38 3.39
C PRO A 373 -8.83 24.84 2.70
N ALA A 374 -9.27 24.20 1.63
CA ALA A 374 -10.44 24.61 0.86
C ALA A 374 -11.76 24.37 1.60
N ASP A 375 -12.73 25.27 1.39
CA ASP A 375 -14.03 25.26 2.03
C ASP A 375 -14.91 24.07 1.64
N ASN A 376 -14.86 23.64 0.38
CA ASN A 376 -15.51 22.42 -0.14
C ASN A 376 -15.06 21.13 0.60
N ASN A 377 -13.92 21.19 1.28
CA ASN A 377 -13.31 20.10 2.04
C ASN A 377 -13.50 20.21 3.55
N TYR A 378 -14.24 21.23 4.03
CA TYR A 378 -14.43 21.51 5.46
C TYR A 378 -14.83 20.27 6.30
N ASP A 379 -15.78 19.46 5.83
CA ASP A 379 -16.26 18.28 6.59
C ASP A 379 -15.21 17.17 6.74
N GLU A 380 -14.36 17.00 5.72
CA GLU A 380 -13.29 16.00 5.71
C GLU A 380 -12.10 16.49 6.54
N THR A 381 -11.75 17.78 6.43
CA THR A 381 -10.78 18.45 7.30
C THR A 381 -11.20 18.38 8.77
N LEU A 382 -12.48 18.64 9.09
CA LEU A 382 -13.02 18.49 10.45
C LEU A 382 -12.95 17.04 10.93
N SER A 383 -13.25 16.08 10.07
CA SER A 383 -13.18 14.65 10.39
C SER A 383 -11.74 14.23 10.71
N THR A 384 -10.78 14.69 9.91
CA THR A 384 -9.34 14.45 10.11
C THR A 384 -8.83 15.08 11.41
N LEU A 385 -9.19 16.33 11.70
CA LEU A 385 -8.83 17.01 12.95
C LEU A 385 -9.38 16.28 14.19
N ARG A 386 -10.64 15.84 14.13
CA ARG A 386 -11.25 15.03 15.21
C ARG A 386 -10.59 13.68 15.37
N TYR A 387 -10.14 13.08 14.27
CA TYR A 387 -9.39 11.83 14.28
C TYR A 387 -8.04 11.99 14.97
N ALA A 388 -7.23 12.97 14.55
CA ALA A 388 -5.95 13.30 15.15
C ALA A 388 -6.07 13.66 16.63
N ASN A 389 -7.10 14.45 16.99
CA ASN A 389 -7.34 14.85 18.37
C ASN A 389 -7.73 13.67 19.28
N ARG A 390 -8.28 12.58 18.73
CA ARG A 390 -8.45 11.32 19.46
C ARG A 390 -7.11 10.57 19.53
N ALA A 391 -6.44 10.38 18.39
CA ALA A 391 -5.21 9.63 18.26
C ALA A 391 -4.10 10.08 19.24
N LYS A 392 -3.96 11.39 19.48
CA LYS A 392 -2.97 11.93 20.44
C LYS A 392 -3.12 11.41 21.88
N ASN A 393 -4.27 10.85 22.25
CA ASN A 393 -4.51 10.30 23.59
C ASN A 393 -4.15 8.81 23.72
N ILE A 394 -3.72 8.16 22.63
CA ILE A 394 -3.24 6.78 22.67
C ILE A 394 -1.93 6.73 23.44
N LYS A 395 -1.81 5.76 24.35
CA LYS A 395 -0.59 5.55 25.15
C LYS A 395 0.15 4.31 24.70
N ASN A 396 1.28 4.52 24.04
CA ASN A 396 2.21 3.45 23.68
C ASN A 396 3.19 3.16 24.83
N LYS A 397 3.83 1.99 24.78
CA LYS A 397 4.84 1.54 25.75
C LYS A 397 6.12 1.13 25.01
N PRO A 398 6.82 2.07 24.36
CA PRO A 398 8.05 1.79 23.65
C PRO A 398 9.15 1.33 24.63
N LYS A 399 9.86 0.27 24.24
CA LYS A 399 11.05 -0.27 24.89
C LYS A 399 12.14 -0.52 23.84
N ILE A 400 13.39 -0.52 24.28
CA ILE A 400 14.52 -0.91 23.44
C ILE A 400 14.41 -2.42 23.17
N ASN A 401 14.53 -2.83 21.92
CA ASN A 401 14.55 -4.24 21.56
C ASN A 401 15.99 -4.74 21.58
N GLU A 402 16.27 -5.71 22.44
CA GLU A 402 17.58 -6.32 22.62
C GLU A 402 17.44 -7.84 22.68
N ASP A 403 18.52 -8.57 22.42
CA ASP A 403 18.50 -10.03 22.57
C ASP A 403 18.04 -10.40 24.00
N PRO A 404 17.09 -11.33 24.17
CA PRO A 404 16.59 -11.73 25.49
C PRO A 404 17.69 -12.16 26.47
N LYS A 405 18.80 -12.73 25.97
CA LYS A 405 19.94 -13.12 26.80
C LYS A 405 20.68 -11.90 27.34
N ASP A 406 20.90 -10.90 26.50
CA ASP A 406 21.58 -9.65 26.87
C ASP A 406 20.71 -8.81 27.79
N ALA A 407 19.40 -8.77 27.53
CA ALA A 407 18.42 -8.12 28.40
C ALA A 407 18.41 -8.73 29.81
N MET A 408 18.36 -10.07 29.92
CA MET A 408 18.44 -10.77 31.21
C MET A 408 19.78 -10.54 31.92
N LEU A 409 20.89 -10.55 31.17
CA LEU A 409 22.22 -10.33 31.74
C LEU A 409 22.31 -8.93 32.37
N ARG A 410 21.78 -7.91 31.71
CA ARG A 410 21.75 -6.53 32.22
C ARG A 410 20.86 -6.39 33.45
N GLU A 411 19.66 -6.97 33.42
CA GLU A 411 18.75 -6.96 34.58
C GLU A 411 19.43 -7.61 35.79
N TYR A 412 20.09 -8.76 35.61
CA TYR A 412 20.86 -9.39 36.68
C TYR A 412 22.05 -8.55 37.15
N GLN A 413 22.76 -7.86 36.25
CA GLN A 413 23.84 -6.96 36.66
C GLN A 413 23.33 -5.76 37.46
N GLU A 414 22.18 -5.17 37.09
CA GLU A 414 21.56 -4.09 37.85
C GLU A 414 21.03 -4.56 39.21
N GLU A 415 20.40 -5.74 39.26
CA GLU A 415 19.95 -6.38 40.50
C GLU A 415 21.15 -6.65 41.42
N ILE A 416 22.25 -7.20 40.88
CA ILE A 416 23.50 -7.43 41.63
C ILE A 416 24.08 -6.10 42.14
N ARG A 417 24.10 -5.04 41.33
CA ARG A 417 24.58 -3.71 41.76
C ARG A 417 23.72 -3.19 42.91
N LYS A 418 22.39 -3.24 42.76
CA LYS A 418 21.43 -2.78 43.77
C LYS A 418 21.53 -3.59 45.07
N LEU A 419 21.69 -4.90 44.97
CA LEU A 419 21.88 -5.79 46.12
C LEU A 419 23.22 -5.53 46.82
N LYS A 420 24.30 -5.27 46.08
CA LYS A 420 25.60 -4.87 46.64
C LYS A 420 25.49 -3.53 47.38
N GLU A 421 24.84 -2.53 46.81
CA GLU A 421 24.59 -1.24 47.48
C GLU A 421 23.72 -1.39 48.74
N MET A 422 22.74 -2.30 48.73
CA MET A 422 21.93 -2.61 49.91
C MET A 422 22.72 -3.33 51.02
N LEU A 423 23.69 -4.16 50.66
CA LEU A 423 24.59 -4.83 51.60
C LEU A 423 25.58 -3.84 52.20
N ASP A 424 26.15 -2.93 51.40
CA ASP A 424 27.05 -1.89 51.86
C ASP A 424 26.35 -0.88 52.78
N ASN A 425 25.08 -0.54 52.49
CA ASN A 425 24.24 0.28 53.37
C ASN A 425 23.73 -0.45 54.62
N LYS A 426 23.96 -1.76 54.76
CA LYS A 426 23.66 -2.57 55.95
C LYS A 426 24.91 -2.95 56.76
N GLY A 427 25.96 -2.11 56.71
CA GLY A 427 27.09 -2.20 57.64
C GLY A 427 26.63 -2.26 59.12
N PRO A 428 27.42 -2.90 59.99
CA PRO A 428 26.95 -3.60 61.18
C PRO A 428 26.20 -2.69 62.16
N GLN A 429 24.95 -3.07 62.51
CA GLN A 429 24.34 -2.59 63.74
C GLN A 429 25.22 -3.10 64.90
N GLU A 430 26.02 -2.21 65.46
CA GLU A 430 26.72 -2.46 66.73
C GLU A 430 25.66 -2.83 67.77
N THR A 431 25.61 -4.12 68.11
CA THR A 431 24.94 -4.60 69.32
C THR A 431 25.81 -4.16 70.50
N SER A 432 25.51 -2.99 71.06
CA SER A 432 26.03 -2.58 72.36
C SER A 432 25.23 -3.31 73.45
N GLU A 433 25.86 -4.33 74.05
CA GLU A 433 25.45 -4.93 75.35
C GLU A 433 25.64 -3.97 76.52
#